data_AF-A0A8F1SAY3-F1
#
_entry.id   AF-A0A8F1SAY3-F1
#
_cell.length_a   1.000
_cell.length_b   1.000
_cell.length_c   1.000
_cell.angle_alpha   90.00
_cell.angle_beta   90.00
_cell.angle_gamma   90.00
#
_symmetry.space_group_name_H-M   'P 1'
#
loop_
_entity.id
_entity.type
_entity.pdbx_description
1 polymer ?
#
loop_
_entity_poly.entity_id
_entity_poly.type
_entity_poly.pdbx_seq_one_letter_code
_entity_poly.pdbx_strand_id
1 'polypeptide(L)'
;MLGFWRFRTLRATAWRSWFSPPNQGRHIPLSVSIKEDADLRNEYENNPAAKEVLDYAIQLGGTIRSHGVHACGVVIAPDTLVNYIPLEMAQKGVVATQFPMGEVEELGLLKMDFLGLSNLTIINNAIEDYPKSLQERD
;
A
#
# COMPACT_ATOMS: atom_id res chain seq x y z
N MET A 1 46.33 18.35 -6.29
CA MET A 1 45.25 19.33 -6.56
C MET A 1 43.93 18.56 -6.50
N LEU A 2 43.33 18.46 -5.31
CA LEU A 2 42.09 17.72 -5.04
C LEU A 2 40.95 18.73 -4.88
N GLY A 3 40.03 18.76 -5.85
CA GLY A 3 38.82 19.58 -5.81
C GLY A 3 37.70 18.85 -5.09
N PHE A 4 37.44 19.25 -3.85
CA PHE A 4 36.43 18.69 -2.96
C PHE A 4 35.05 19.31 -3.26
N TRP A 5 34.23 18.64 -4.08
CA TRP A 5 32.84 19.02 -4.32
C TRP A 5 31.99 18.69 -3.08
N ARG A 6 31.63 19.73 -2.31
CA ARG A 6 30.77 19.60 -1.13
C ARG A 6 29.33 19.92 -1.53
N PHE A 7 28.59 18.91 -2.00
CA PHE A 7 27.14 19.01 -2.15
C PHE A 7 26.51 19.14 -0.74
N ARG A 8 26.04 20.34 -0.41
CA ARG A 8 25.17 20.58 0.75
C ARG A 8 23.85 19.86 0.46
N THR A 9 23.64 18.71 1.09
CA THR A 9 22.32 18.11 1.25
C THR A 9 21.43 19.12 1.96
N LEU A 10 20.56 19.80 1.22
CA LEU A 10 19.42 20.50 1.82
C LEU A 10 18.60 19.44 2.55
N ARG A 11 18.55 19.56 3.87
CA ARG A 11 17.76 18.70 4.77
C ARG A 11 16.30 18.72 4.31
N ALA A 12 15.86 17.61 3.70
CA ALA A 12 14.46 17.30 3.41
C ALA A 12 13.64 17.03 4.69
N THR A 13 13.87 17.78 5.78
CA THR A 13 13.20 17.59 7.07
C THR A 13 12.26 18.73 7.44
N ALA A 14 12.32 19.89 6.76
CA ALA A 14 11.47 21.04 7.08
C ALA A 14 10.01 20.89 6.60
N TRP A 15 9.76 20.12 5.53
CA TRP A 15 8.44 19.97 4.92
C TRP A 15 7.55 18.92 5.62
N ARG A 16 8.16 18.03 6.41
CA ARG A 16 7.43 16.96 7.12
C ARG A 16 6.60 17.43 8.32
N SER A 17 6.82 18.66 8.80
CA SER A 17 6.16 19.18 10.00
C SER A 17 4.78 19.82 9.74
N TRP A 18 4.46 20.14 8.49
CA TRP A 18 3.24 20.88 8.13
C TRP A 18 2.05 20.00 7.73
N PHE A 19 2.31 18.74 7.40
CA PHE A 19 1.25 17.78 7.16
C PHE A 19 1.12 16.94 8.42
N SER A 20 -0.05 17.01 9.08
CA SER A 20 -0.44 15.96 10.02
C SER A 20 -0.12 14.62 9.36
N PRO A 21 0.55 13.68 10.06
CA PRO A 21 0.84 12.39 9.46
C PRO A 21 -0.47 11.86 8.90
N PRO A 22 -0.52 11.43 7.63
CA PRO A 22 -1.75 10.89 7.07
C PRO A 22 -2.22 9.82 8.04
N ASN A 23 -3.40 10.00 8.64
CA ASN A 23 -4.00 8.97 9.46
C ASN A 23 -4.48 7.90 8.48
N GLN A 24 -3.53 7.07 8.02
CA GLN A 24 -3.89 5.88 7.27
C GLN A 24 -4.92 5.15 8.11
N GLY A 25 -6.14 5.05 7.59
CA GLY A 25 -7.24 4.32 8.22
C GLY A 25 -6.86 2.84 8.28
N ARG A 26 -5.96 2.48 9.18
CA ARG A 26 -5.75 1.10 9.56
C ARG A 26 -6.96 0.73 10.40
N HIS A 27 -7.53 -0.42 10.08
CA HIS A 27 -8.64 -0.95 10.83
C HIS A 27 -8.23 -1.09 12.31
N ILE A 28 -8.99 -0.49 13.21
CA ILE A 28 -8.75 -0.57 14.65
C ILE A 28 -9.10 -2.01 15.10
N PRO A 29 -8.26 -2.69 15.89
CA PRO A 29 -8.61 -4.00 16.41
C PRO A 29 -9.90 -3.96 17.23
N LEU A 30 -10.78 -4.93 17.01
CA LEU A 30 -12.09 -4.96 17.67
C LEU A 30 -11.99 -4.99 19.21
N SER A 31 -10.90 -5.57 19.75
CA SER A 31 -10.58 -5.57 21.18
C SER A 31 -10.30 -4.18 21.77
N VAL A 32 -9.86 -3.24 20.93
CA VAL A 32 -9.69 -1.82 21.29
C VAL A 32 -11.03 -1.11 21.19
N SER A 33 -11.76 -1.31 20.09
CA SER A 33 -13.07 -0.69 19.86
C SER A 33 -14.10 -1.03 20.96
N ILE A 34 -14.11 -2.27 21.48
CA ILE A 34 -15.00 -2.66 22.60
C ILE A 34 -14.71 -1.87 23.88
N LYS A 35 -13.49 -1.32 24.06
CA LYS A 35 -13.13 -0.53 25.25
C LYS A 35 -13.43 0.95 25.07
N GLU A 36 -13.22 1.46 23.86
CA GLU A 36 -13.34 2.89 23.55
C GLU A 36 -14.79 3.30 23.26
N ASP A 37 -15.58 2.42 22.64
CA ASP A 37 -16.96 2.69 22.28
C ASP A 37 -17.94 2.19 23.35
N ALA A 38 -18.73 3.11 23.90
CA ALA A 38 -19.64 2.81 25.00
C ALA A 38 -20.81 1.90 24.58
N ASP A 39 -21.31 2.07 23.35
CA ASP A 39 -22.44 1.31 22.83
C ASP A 39 -22.03 -0.14 22.55
N LEU A 40 -20.88 -0.33 21.91
CA LEU A 40 -20.31 -1.64 21.62
C LEU A 40 -19.96 -2.41 22.90
N ARG A 41 -19.43 -1.71 23.92
CA ARG A 41 -19.21 -2.29 25.25
C ARG A 41 -20.50 -2.74 25.90
N ASN A 42 -21.51 -1.88 25.88
CA ASN A 42 -22.82 -2.18 26.47
C ASN A 42 -23.46 -3.41 25.80
N GLU A 43 -23.34 -3.52 24.47
CA GLU A 43 -23.84 -4.67 23.74
C GLU A 43 -23.04 -5.95 24.04
N TYR A 44 -21.72 -5.84 24.17
CA TYR A 44 -20.84 -6.96 24.56
C TYR A 44 -21.15 -7.50 25.97
N GLU A 45 -21.50 -6.62 26.92
CA GLU A 45 -21.76 -6.99 28.31
C GLU A 45 -23.19 -7.52 28.53
N ASN A 46 -24.19 -6.96 27.84
CA ASN A 46 -25.60 -7.23 28.12
C ASN A 46 -26.25 -8.24 27.16
N ASN A 47 -25.68 -8.47 25.96
CA ASN A 47 -26.23 -9.39 24.98
C ASN A 47 -25.33 -10.63 24.81
N PRO A 48 -25.75 -11.83 25.27
CA PRO A 48 -24.93 -13.03 25.18
C PRO A 48 -24.67 -13.48 23.73
N ALA A 49 -25.60 -13.23 22.80
CA ALA A 49 -25.40 -13.56 21.39
C ALA A 49 -24.39 -12.61 20.74
N ALA A 50 -24.47 -11.31 21.05
CA ALA A 50 -23.50 -10.33 20.56
C ALA A 50 -22.09 -10.63 21.09
N LYS A 51 -21.98 -10.99 22.38
CA LYS A 51 -20.71 -11.41 22.99
C LYS A 51 -20.06 -12.57 22.23
N GLU A 52 -20.81 -13.62 21.95
CA GLU A 52 -20.30 -14.80 21.24
C GLU A 52 -19.80 -14.44 19.83
N VAL A 53 -20.57 -13.65 19.08
CA VAL A 53 -20.17 -13.18 17.74
C VAL A 53 -18.90 -12.32 17.80
N LEU A 54 -18.81 -11.41 18.77
CA LEU A 54 -17.67 -10.52 18.95
C LEU A 54 -16.41 -11.28 19.38
N ASP A 55 -16.53 -12.29 20.24
CA ASP A 55 -15.42 -13.13 20.66
C ASP A 55 -14.84 -13.92 19.47
N TYR A 56 -15.69 -14.53 18.62
CA TYR A 56 -15.22 -15.17 17.39
C TYR A 56 -14.63 -14.17 16.40
N ALA A 57 -15.23 -12.99 16.27
CA ALA A 57 -14.72 -11.94 15.39
C ALA A 57 -13.34 -11.44 15.83
N ILE A 58 -13.07 -11.33 17.13
CA ILE A 58 -11.75 -11.01 17.68
C ILE A 58 -10.73 -12.10 17.32
N GLN A 59 -11.10 -13.37 17.47
CA GLN A 59 -10.21 -14.50 17.15
C GLN A 59 -9.88 -14.59 15.65
N LEU A 60 -10.87 -14.33 14.78
CA LEU A 60 -10.67 -14.31 13.33
C LEU A 60 -10.02 -13.01 12.84
N GLY A 61 -9.99 -11.96 13.67
CA GLY A 61 -9.40 -10.67 13.37
C GLY A 61 -7.90 -10.79 13.09
N GLY A 62 -7.47 -10.29 11.93
CA GLY A 62 -6.06 -10.35 11.51
C GLY A 62 -5.66 -11.63 10.78
N THR A 63 -6.59 -12.56 10.55
CA THR A 63 -6.34 -13.70 9.66
C THR A 63 -6.30 -13.28 8.19
N ILE A 64 -5.49 -13.98 7.40
CA ILE A 64 -5.40 -13.76 5.95
C ILE A 64 -6.64 -14.36 5.29
N ARG A 65 -7.40 -13.53 4.54
CA ARG A 65 -8.66 -13.94 3.90
C ARG A 65 -8.48 -14.49 2.49
N SER A 66 -7.59 -13.87 1.72
CA SER A 66 -7.30 -14.24 0.34
C SER A 66 -5.90 -13.81 -0.04
N HIS A 67 -5.35 -14.47 -1.06
CA HIS A 67 -4.13 -14.04 -1.73
C HIS A 67 -4.49 -13.04 -2.84
N GLY A 68 -3.62 -12.05 -3.04
CA GLY A 68 -3.84 -10.98 -4.01
C GLY A 68 -2.52 -10.49 -4.56
N VAL A 69 -2.53 -10.10 -5.84
CA VAL A 69 -1.35 -9.55 -6.50
C VAL A 69 -1.22 -8.07 -6.15
N HIS A 70 -0.02 -7.65 -5.74
CA HIS A 70 0.25 -6.23 -5.54
C HIS A 70 0.08 -5.50 -6.87
N ALA A 71 -0.91 -4.60 -6.94
CA ALA A 71 -1.31 -3.91 -8.16
C ALA A 71 -0.17 -3.17 -8.87
N CYS A 72 0.86 -2.74 -8.14
CA CYS A 72 1.98 -1.96 -8.68
C CYS A 72 3.34 -2.68 -8.59
N GLY A 73 3.44 -3.76 -7.81
CA GLY A 73 4.72 -4.37 -7.47
C GLY A 73 5.23 -5.33 -8.55
N VAL A 74 6.44 -5.07 -9.03
CA VAL A 74 7.17 -5.94 -9.96
C VAL A 74 8.48 -6.37 -9.32
N VAL A 75 8.76 -7.68 -9.38
CA VAL A 75 9.97 -8.28 -8.83
C VAL A 75 10.91 -8.65 -9.97
N ILE A 76 12.19 -8.29 -9.84
CA ILE A 76 13.24 -8.51 -10.83
C ILE A 76 14.36 -9.30 -10.16
N ALA A 77 14.73 -10.43 -10.77
CA ALA A 77 15.81 -11.30 -10.35
C ALA A 77 16.93 -11.33 -11.41
N PRO A 78 18.18 -11.64 -11.03
CA PRO A 78 19.30 -11.71 -11.97
C PRO A 78 19.27 -12.95 -12.89
N ASP A 79 18.51 -13.97 -12.52
CA ASP A 79 18.23 -15.19 -13.30
C ASP A 79 16.75 -15.56 -13.12
N THR A 80 16.34 -16.71 -13.64
CA THR A 80 14.97 -17.23 -13.62
C THR A 80 14.39 -17.23 -12.21
N LEU A 81 13.27 -16.51 -12.03
CA LEU A 81 12.61 -16.28 -10.73
C LEU A 81 12.32 -17.56 -9.93
N VAL A 82 11.99 -18.66 -10.62
CA VAL A 82 11.69 -19.97 -9.99
C VAL A 82 12.87 -20.56 -9.20
N ASN A 83 14.11 -20.11 -9.47
CA ASN A 83 15.29 -20.52 -8.72
C ASN A 83 15.40 -19.83 -7.35
N TYR A 84 14.67 -18.73 -7.14
CA TYR A 84 14.75 -17.90 -5.94
C TYR A 84 13.47 -17.99 -5.11
N ILE A 85 12.31 -17.97 -5.75
CA ILE A 85 11.01 -17.89 -5.07
C ILE A 85 9.92 -18.70 -5.78
N PRO A 86 8.98 -19.29 -5.03
CA PRO A 86 7.83 -19.96 -5.61
C PRO A 86 6.88 -18.96 -6.27
N LEU A 87 6.40 -19.33 -7.47
CA LEU A 87 5.49 -18.53 -8.27
C LEU A 87 4.11 -19.17 -8.33
N GLU A 88 3.07 -18.35 -8.48
CA GLU A 88 1.70 -18.78 -8.74
C GLU A 88 1.11 -18.06 -9.96
N MET A 89 0.10 -18.70 -10.57
CA MET A 89 -0.74 -18.05 -11.56
C MET A 89 -1.96 -17.44 -10.86
N ALA A 90 -2.01 -16.12 -10.78
CA ALA A 90 -3.13 -15.42 -10.18
C ALA A 90 -4.38 -15.49 -11.08
N GLN A 91 -5.56 -15.17 -10.52
CA GLN A 91 -6.88 -15.28 -11.19
C GLN A 91 -6.99 -14.55 -12.54
N LYS A 92 -6.11 -13.57 -12.84
CA LYS A 92 -6.08 -12.82 -14.10
C LYS A 92 -5.00 -13.31 -15.09
N GLY A 93 -4.44 -14.50 -14.88
CA GLY A 93 -3.33 -15.04 -15.68
C GLY A 93 -2.00 -14.32 -15.48
N VAL A 94 -1.88 -13.55 -14.39
CA VAL A 94 -0.65 -12.83 -14.04
C VAL A 94 0.21 -13.74 -13.17
N VAL A 95 1.50 -13.82 -13.48
CA VAL A 95 2.48 -14.52 -12.64
C VAL A 95 2.76 -13.68 -11.40
N ALA A 96 2.57 -14.26 -10.22
CA ALA A 96 2.81 -13.60 -8.94
C ALA A 96 3.74 -14.43 -8.06
N THR A 97 4.41 -13.77 -7.13
CA THR A 97 5.20 -14.42 -6.09
C THR A 97 4.27 -14.94 -4.99
N GLN A 98 4.51 -16.13 -4.47
CA GLN A 98 3.72 -16.63 -3.33
C GLN A 98 4.13 -15.98 -2.01
N PHE A 99 5.34 -15.43 -1.96
CA PHE A 99 5.85 -14.71 -0.79
C PHE A 99 5.33 -13.27 -0.72
N PRO A 100 5.04 -12.77 0.49
CA PRO A 100 4.70 -11.38 0.71
C PRO A 100 5.91 -10.46 0.46
N MET A 101 5.64 -9.15 0.34
CA MET A 101 6.65 -8.14 0.01
C MET A 101 7.89 -8.20 0.91
N GLY A 102 7.73 -8.37 2.22
CA GLY A 102 8.86 -8.36 3.16
C GLY A 102 9.86 -9.49 2.89
N GLU A 103 9.37 -10.71 2.69
CA GLU A 103 10.20 -11.88 2.44
C GLU A 103 10.95 -11.79 1.10
N VAL A 104 10.31 -11.21 0.07
CA VAL A 104 10.95 -10.99 -1.24
C VAL A 104 12.15 -10.03 -1.13
N GLU A 105 12.01 -8.96 -0.34
CA GLU A 105 13.10 -8.00 -0.11
C GLU A 105 14.22 -8.59 0.75
N GLU A 106 13.87 -9.41 1.76
CA GLU A 106 14.84 -10.11 2.61
C GLU A 106 15.70 -11.13 1.82
N LEU A 107 15.14 -11.74 0.78
CA LEU A 107 15.87 -12.59 -0.16
C LEU A 107 16.82 -11.82 -1.09
N GLY A 108 16.82 -10.48 -1.03
CA GLY A 108 17.68 -9.62 -1.83
C GLY A 108 17.23 -9.44 -3.27
N LEU A 109 15.96 -9.75 -3.59
CA LEU A 109 15.39 -9.52 -4.91
C LEU A 109 15.04 -8.04 -5.09
N LEU A 110 15.24 -7.53 -6.31
CA LEU A 110 14.92 -6.15 -6.62
C LEU A 110 13.41 -6.02 -6.81
N LYS A 111 12.79 -5.10 -6.05
CA LYS A 111 11.38 -4.77 -6.15
C LYS A 111 11.20 -3.34 -6.63
N MET A 112 10.38 -3.16 -7.66
CA MET A 112 10.00 -1.85 -8.20
C MET A 112 8.48 -1.69 -8.22
N ASP A 113 8.00 -0.49 -7.86
CA ASP A 113 6.57 -0.16 -7.90
C ASP A 113 6.26 0.73 -9.10
N PHE A 114 5.38 0.25 -9.98
CA PHE A 114 4.81 1.00 -11.10
C PHE A 114 3.44 1.56 -10.69
N LEU A 115 3.44 2.80 -10.20
CA LEU A 115 2.22 3.45 -9.72
C LEU A 115 1.40 4.03 -10.88
N GLY A 116 0.15 3.60 -11.02
CA GLY A 116 -0.82 4.18 -11.94
C GLY A 116 -1.52 5.41 -11.35
N LEU A 117 -0.79 6.52 -11.15
CA LEU A 117 -1.37 7.74 -10.59
C LEU A 117 -2.23 8.47 -11.64
N SER A 118 -3.55 8.53 -11.42
CA SER A 118 -4.49 9.23 -12.31
C SER A 118 -4.12 10.68 -12.56
N ASN A 119 -3.45 11.33 -11.60
CA ASN A 119 -2.98 12.71 -11.74
C ASN A 119 -2.02 12.87 -12.93
N LEU A 120 -1.15 11.89 -13.19
CA LEU A 120 -0.22 11.94 -14.32
C LEU A 120 -0.98 11.83 -15.65
N THR A 121 -2.03 11.00 -15.70
CA THR A 121 -2.93 10.92 -16.86
C THR A 121 -3.65 12.25 -17.09
N ILE A 122 -4.16 12.89 -16.04
CA ILE A 122 -4.83 14.20 -16.14
C ILE A 122 -3.87 15.26 -16.68
N ILE A 123 -2.63 15.31 -16.16
CA ILE A 123 -1.62 16.26 -16.64
C ILE A 123 -1.30 16.01 -18.11
N ASN A 124 -1.13 14.75 -18.51
CA ASN A 124 -0.85 14.40 -19.90
C ASN A 124 -1.98 14.84 -20.83
N ASN A 125 -3.23 14.56 -20.48
CA ASN A 125 -4.40 14.98 -21.25
C ASN A 125 -4.47 16.51 -21.37
N ALA A 126 -4.19 17.24 -20.29
CA ALA A 126 -4.19 18.70 -20.31
C ALA A 126 -3.12 19.28 -21.26
N ILE A 127 -1.93 18.66 -21.31
CA ILE A 127 -0.86 19.06 -22.24
C ILE A 127 -1.26 18.76 -23.70
N GLU A 128 -1.91 17.62 -23.95
CA GLU A 128 -2.36 17.22 -25.29
C GLU A 128 -3.51 18.11 -25.83
N ASP A 129 -4.41 18.55 -24.95
CA ASP A 129 -5.57 19.36 -25.36
C ASP A 129 -5.26 20.86 -25.45
N TYR A 130 -4.28 21.36 -24.70
CA TYR A 130 -3.88 22.77 -24.72
C TYR A 130 -3.65 23.33 -26.15
N PRO A 131 -2.84 22.71 -27.04
CA PRO A 131 -2.62 23.24 -28.38
C PRO A 131 -3.87 23.20 -29.28
N LYS A 132 -4.80 22.25 -29.09
CA LYS A 132 -6.06 22.20 -29.86
C LYS A 132 -6.95 23.40 -29.52
N SER A 133 -6.98 23.77 -28.23
CA SER A 133 -7.76 24.92 -27.76
C SER A 133 -7.26 26.28 -28.26
N LEU A 134 -6.00 26.35 -28.71
CA LEU A 134 -5.44 27.54 -29.35
C LEU A 134 -5.83 27.64 -30.83
N GLN A 135 -6.02 26.52 -31.53
CA GLN A 135 -6.44 26.50 -32.93
C GLN A 135 -7.91 26.82 -33.15
N GLU A 136 -8.77 26.60 -32.15
CA GLU A 136 -10.20 26.94 -32.22
C GLU A 136 -10.50 28.42 -31.90
N ARG A 137 -9.48 29.17 -31.49
CA ARG A 137 -9.61 30.60 -31.12
C ARG A 137 -9.19 31.56 -32.23
N ASP A 138 -8.66 31.05 -33.33
CA ASP A 138 -8.31 31.76 -34.57
C ASP A 138 -9.30 31.40 -35.68
#